data_AF-A0A2P2DDH5-F1
#
_entry.id   AF-A0A2P2DDH5-F1
#
_cell.length_a   1.000
_cell.length_b   1.000
_cell.length_c   1.000
_cell.angle_alpha   90.00
_cell.angle_beta   90.00
_cell.angle_gamma   90.00
#
_symmetry.space_group_name_H-M   'P 1'
#
loop_
_entity.id
_entity.type
_entity.pdbx_description
1 polymer ?
#
loop_
_entity_poly.entity_id
_entity_poly.type
_entity_poly.pdbx_seq_one_letter_code
_entity_poly.pdbx_strand_id
1 'polypeptide(L)'
;MRSMKIFTLLSAMALFISVNNCSILDSASGSVSRLGVSVSDSTSALVKSISKSISSISESEKEKAMNEYKEDIIASVALQIRYENQKQELENQLSLIAKKHGVVAWRSNPSTYIAIGQGLKQANLSPSEMKLVTEDISKQNVTVAKLVSKGYNL
;
A
#
# COMPACT_ATOMS: atom_id res chain seq x y z
N MET A 1 -16.07 6.66 71.30
CA MET A 1 -14.68 6.94 71.74
C MET A 1 -13.81 6.85 70.49
N ARG A 2 -13.43 7.88 69.73
CA ARG A 2 -12.82 9.20 69.99
C ARG A 2 -11.41 9.13 70.61
N SER A 3 -10.39 9.15 69.73
CA SER A 3 -9.10 9.89 69.79
C SER A 3 -8.11 9.19 68.85
N MET A 4 -7.65 9.68 67.69
CA MET A 4 -7.21 11.00 67.23
C MET A 4 -6.09 11.62 68.05
N LYS A 5 -4.84 11.43 67.58
CA LYS A 5 -3.77 12.45 67.55
C LYS A 5 -2.94 12.21 66.26
N ILE A 6 -3.13 12.91 65.15
CA ILE A 6 -2.91 14.32 64.82
C ILE A 6 -1.43 14.70 64.65
N PHE A 7 -1.08 14.97 63.36
CA PHE A 7 -0.22 16.05 62.82
C PHE A 7 1.26 16.05 63.26
N THR A 8 2.28 16.36 62.46
CA THR A 8 2.46 17.26 61.31
C THR A 8 3.91 17.02 60.82
N LEU A 9 4.23 16.86 59.52
CA LEU A 9 4.37 17.88 58.47
C LEU A 9 5.84 18.34 58.32
N LEU A 10 6.40 18.12 57.11
CA LEU A 10 7.31 18.94 56.29
C LEU A 10 8.23 18.01 55.47
N SER A 11 8.64 18.26 54.23
CA SER A 11 8.20 19.13 53.12
C SER A 11 9.42 19.23 52.20
N ALA A 12 9.31 18.72 50.97
CA ALA A 12 9.90 19.25 49.73
C ALA A 12 9.38 18.31 48.61
N MET A 13 8.32 18.63 47.85
CA MET A 13 8.22 19.71 46.85
C MET A 13 9.41 19.58 45.89
N ALA A 14 9.31 19.32 44.59
CA ALA A 14 8.28 19.56 43.57
C ALA A 14 8.83 18.86 42.29
N LEU A 15 8.23 18.68 41.14
CA LEU A 15 7.14 19.30 40.38
C LEU A 15 7.01 18.40 39.13
N PHE A 16 5.80 18.12 38.64
CA PHE A 16 5.42 18.17 37.22
C PHE A 16 3.97 17.72 37.09
N ILE A 17 3.07 18.60 37.50
CA ILE A 17 1.72 18.67 36.94
C ILE A 17 1.54 20.12 36.54
N SER A 18 1.34 20.36 35.25
CA SER A 18 0.51 21.46 34.77
C SER A 18 -0.18 21.03 33.48
N VAL A 19 -1.49 20.89 33.62
CA VAL A 19 -2.53 20.91 32.59
C VAL A 19 -2.46 22.17 31.73
N ASN A 20 -2.94 22.10 30.48
CA ASN A 20 -3.51 23.16 29.62
C ASN A 20 -3.78 22.48 28.26
N ASN A 21 -4.88 22.59 27.52
CA ASN A 21 -6.10 23.38 27.59
C ASN A 21 -7.13 22.68 26.66
N CYS A 22 -8.40 22.66 27.04
CA CYS A 22 -9.49 22.44 26.09
C CYS A 22 -9.60 23.66 25.15
N SER A 23 -9.78 23.40 23.85
CA SER A 23 -10.61 24.24 22.98
C SER A 23 -11.18 23.38 21.86
N ILE A 24 -12.51 23.46 21.74
CA ILE A 24 -13.32 22.92 20.64
C ILE A 24 -13.07 23.76 19.40
N LEU A 25 -12.83 23.10 18.25
CA LEU A 25 -13.15 23.66 16.95
C LEU A 25 -13.75 22.57 16.05
N ASP A 26 -15.05 22.69 15.85
CA ASP A 26 -15.83 22.11 14.78
C ASP A 26 -15.36 22.69 13.44
N SER A 27 -14.99 21.84 12.48
CA SER A 27 -14.97 22.17 11.04
C SER A 27 -14.73 20.92 10.20
N ALA A 28 -15.86 20.44 9.67
CA ALA A 28 -16.08 20.16 8.26
C ALA A 28 -15.25 19.05 7.58
N SER A 29 -16.01 18.02 7.23
CA SER A 29 -16.14 17.55 5.84
C SER A 29 -14.94 16.88 5.20
N GLY A 30 -15.11 15.57 5.00
CA GLY A 30 -14.81 14.94 3.72
C GLY A 30 -13.39 15.16 3.20
N SER A 31 -12.48 14.29 3.59
CA SER A 31 -11.42 13.89 2.67
C SER A 31 -11.05 12.46 2.95
N VAL A 32 -11.65 11.57 2.15
CA VAL A 32 -10.95 10.45 1.52
C VAL A 32 -9.44 10.75 1.51
N SER A 33 -8.71 10.12 2.44
CA SER A 33 -7.27 10.34 2.58
C SER A 33 -6.57 9.76 1.35
N ARG A 34 -6.43 10.70 0.42
CA ARG A 34 -5.61 10.78 -0.77
C ARG A 34 -4.39 9.88 -0.66
N LEU A 35 -4.32 8.97 -1.61
CA LEU A 35 -3.14 8.16 -1.87
C LEU A 35 -2.02 9.06 -2.39
N GLY A 36 -1.34 9.78 -1.50
CA GLY A 36 -0.13 10.52 -1.84
C GLY A 36 1.04 9.54 -2.03
N VAL A 37 1.15 8.95 -3.21
CA VAL A 37 2.39 8.27 -3.63
C VAL A 37 3.40 9.36 -3.97
N SER A 38 4.23 9.73 -3.00
CA SER A 38 5.42 10.55 -3.28
C SER A 38 6.46 9.64 -3.92
N VAL A 39 6.57 9.69 -5.24
CA VAL A 39 7.67 9.10 -6.00
C VAL A 39 8.35 10.24 -6.71
N SER A 40 9.52 10.60 -6.20
CA SER A 40 10.40 11.59 -6.82
C SER A 40 10.62 11.28 -8.30
N ASP A 41 10.57 12.36 -9.08
CA ASP A 41 10.93 12.43 -10.48
C ASP A 41 12.19 11.63 -10.81
N SER A 42 12.12 10.79 -11.84
CA SER A 42 12.99 10.91 -13.03
C SER A 42 12.80 9.74 -14.01
N THR A 43 12.89 10.09 -15.29
CA THR A 43 13.21 9.25 -16.47
C THR A 43 12.06 8.60 -17.25
N SER A 44 11.58 9.37 -18.24
CA SER A 44 11.13 8.88 -19.54
C SER A 44 12.34 8.38 -20.35
N ALA A 45 12.66 7.09 -20.26
CA ALA A 45 13.44 6.34 -21.26
C ALA A 45 13.48 4.85 -20.87
N LEU A 46 13.37 3.95 -21.86
CA LEU A 46 13.65 2.51 -21.79
C LEU A 46 12.69 1.62 -20.97
N VAL A 47 11.65 1.13 -21.66
CA VAL A 47 11.02 -0.17 -21.38
C VAL A 47 11.98 -1.30 -21.81
N LYS A 48 13.12 -1.43 -21.12
CA LYS A 48 14.03 -2.58 -21.16
C LYS A 48 14.73 -2.68 -19.80
N SER A 49 14.00 -3.14 -18.80
CA SER A 49 14.62 -3.68 -17.59
C SER A 49 13.78 -4.84 -17.11
N ILE A 50 13.93 -5.98 -17.79
CA ILE A 50 13.56 -7.28 -17.24
C ILE A 50 14.55 -7.52 -16.10
N SER A 51 14.00 -7.69 -14.90
CA SER A 51 14.65 -7.97 -13.62
C SER A 51 16.08 -8.54 -13.76
N LYS A 52 17.09 -7.70 -13.49
CA LYS A 52 18.44 -8.19 -13.17
C LYS A 52 18.39 -8.82 -11.79
N SER A 53 18.35 -10.15 -11.72
CA SER A 53 19.04 -10.96 -10.69
C SER A 53 18.72 -12.45 -10.84
N ILE A 54 18.93 -13.06 -12.02
CA ILE A 54 19.17 -14.51 -12.10
C ILE A 54 20.11 -14.78 -13.28
N SER A 55 21.42 -14.78 -13.02
CA SER A 55 22.46 -14.82 -14.06
C SER A 55 22.80 -16.23 -14.55
N SER A 56 22.10 -17.28 -14.09
CA SER A 56 22.52 -18.68 -14.24
C SER A 56 21.39 -19.71 -14.46
N ILE A 57 20.18 -19.28 -14.82
CA ILE A 57 19.04 -20.18 -15.10
C ILE A 57 18.64 -20.14 -16.57
N SER A 58 17.98 -21.19 -17.04
CA SER A 58 17.44 -21.23 -18.40
C SER A 58 16.33 -20.19 -18.59
N GLU A 59 16.13 -19.74 -19.83
CA GLU A 59 15.05 -18.76 -20.11
C GLU A 59 13.66 -19.32 -19.74
N SER A 60 13.47 -20.64 -19.85
CA SER A 60 12.23 -21.32 -19.43
C SER A 60 11.99 -21.24 -17.92
N GLU A 61 13.04 -21.37 -17.10
CA GLU A 61 12.94 -21.22 -15.64
C GLU A 61 12.64 -19.79 -15.22
N LYS A 62 13.20 -18.82 -15.96
CA LYS A 62 12.93 -17.40 -15.74
C LYS A 62 11.50 -17.00 -16.10
N GLU A 63 10.96 -17.53 -17.20
CA GLU A 63 9.56 -17.33 -17.57
C GLU A 63 8.62 -17.95 -16.52
N LYS A 64 8.92 -19.18 -16.08
CA LYS A 64 8.17 -19.83 -15.00
C LYS A 64 8.17 -19.01 -13.71
N ALA A 65 9.32 -18.53 -13.27
CA ALA A 65 9.43 -17.67 -12.09
C ALA A 65 8.64 -16.36 -12.23
N MET A 66 8.67 -15.73 -13.41
CA MET A 66 7.87 -14.53 -13.67
C MET A 66 6.37 -14.81 -13.68
N ASN A 67 5.94 -15.99 -14.15
CA ASN A 67 4.55 -16.41 -14.07
C ASN A 67 4.11 -16.62 -12.63
N GLU A 68 4.87 -17.35 -11.82
CA GLU A 68 4.59 -17.55 -10.39
C GLU A 68 4.52 -16.23 -9.61
N TYR A 69 5.39 -15.28 -9.94
CA TYR A 69 5.33 -13.92 -9.38
C TYR A 69 4.01 -13.22 -9.68
N LYS A 70 3.52 -13.29 -10.93
CA LYS A 70 2.23 -12.68 -11.31
C LYS A 70 1.07 -13.36 -10.61
N GLU A 71 1.06 -14.69 -10.54
CA GLU A 71 -0.01 -15.44 -9.87
C GLU A 71 -0.11 -15.09 -8.37
N ASP A 72 1.03 -14.98 -7.68
CA ASP A 72 1.06 -14.56 -6.28
C ASP A 72 0.48 -13.14 -6.10
N ILE A 73 0.79 -12.21 -7.02
CA ILE A 73 0.19 -10.86 -7.02
C ILE A 73 -1.32 -10.91 -7.23
N ILE A 74 -1.77 -11.66 -8.24
CA ILE A 74 -3.19 -11.79 -8.58
C ILE A 74 -3.96 -12.31 -7.36
N ALA A 75 -3.46 -13.37 -6.73
CA ALA A 75 -4.08 -13.97 -5.55
C ALA A 75 -4.11 -13.00 -4.37
N SER A 76 -2.99 -12.33 -4.05
CA SER A 76 -2.92 -11.36 -2.96
C SER A 76 -3.89 -10.19 -3.17
N VAL A 77 -3.94 -9.62 -4.37
CA VAL A 77 -4.88 -8.53 -4.70
C VAL A 77 -6.33 -9.00 -4.56
N ALA A 78 -6.66 -10.18 -5.09
CA ALA A 78 -8.01 -10.72 -5.03
C ALA A 78 -8.47 -10.97 -3.57
N LEU A 79 -7.57 -11.46 -2.72
CA LEU A 79 -7.84 -11.65 -1.30
C LEU A 79 -7.99 -10.31 -0.57
N GLN A 80 -7.10 -9.35 -0.83
CA GLN A 80 -7.13 -8.06 -0.17
C GLN A 80 -8.46 -7.35 -0.42
N ILE A 81 -8.92 -7.26 -1.67
CA ILE A 81 -10.22 -6.63 -2.00
C ILE A 81 -11.41 -7.29 -1.29
N ARG A 82 -11.33 -8.60 -1.05
CA ARG A 82 -12.40 -9.37 -0.39
C ARG A 82 -12.46 -9.17 1.11
N TYR A 83 -11.30 -9.01 1.75
CA TYR A 83 -11.21 -9.07 3.22
C TYR A 83 -10.83 -7.72 3.85
N GLU A 84 -10.05 -6.87 3.17
CA GLU A 84 -9.51 -5.63 3.73
C GLU A 84 -9.15 -4.58 2.66
N ASN A 85 -9.73 -3.39 2.70
CA ASN A 85 -9.40 -2.32 1.73
C ASN A 85 -8.28 -1.38 2.19
N GLN A 86 -7.24 -1.91 2.85
CA GLN A 86 -6.09 -1.10 3.28
C GLN A 86 -4.97 -1.11 2.24
N LYS A 87 -4.75 0.05 1.61
CA LYS A 87 -3.69 0.20 0.61
C LYS A 87 -2.29 -0.11 1.14
N GLN A 88 -1.96 0.38 2.35
CA GLN A 88 -0.61 0.20 2.89
C GLN A 88 -0.28 -1.28 3.06
N GLU A 89 -1.26 -2.08 3.47
CA GLU A 89 -1.09 -3.52 3.61
C GLU A 89 -0.88 -4.18 2.25
N LEU A 90 -1.67 -3.81 1.22
CA LEU A 90 -1.45 -4.30 -0.13
C LEU A 90 -0.03 -3.96 -0.62
N GLU A 91 0.45 -2.73 -0.43
CA GLU A 91 1.81 -2.35 -0.83
C GLU A 91 2.89 -3.16 -0.11
N ASN A 92 2.69 -3.47 1.18
CA ASN A 92 3.59 -4.31 1.95
C ASN A 92 3.60 -5.74 1.40
N GLN A 93 2.43 -6.33 1.15
CA GLN A 93 2.30 -7.67 0.57
C GLN A 93 2.95 -7.78 -0.81
N LEU A 94 2.69 -6.82 -1.70
CA LEU A 94 3.32 -6.76 -3.02
C LEU A 94 4.85 -6.68 -2.91
N SER A 95 5.36 -5.91 -1.93
CA SER A 95 6.81 -5.83 -1.70
C SER A 95 7.40 -7.15 -1.18
N LEU A 96 6.66 -7.90 -0.35
CA LEU A 96 7.09 -9.22 0.13
C LEU A 96 7.09 -10.25 -0.99
N ILE A 97 6.04 -10.28 -1.82
CA ILE A 97 5.95 -11.14 -3.00
C ILE A 97 7.09 -10.83 -3.97
N ALA A 98 7.32 -9.55 -4.28
CA ALA A 98 8.41 -9.13 -5.13
C ALA A 98 9.78 -9.59 -4.60
N LYS A 99 10.03 -9.44 -3.29
CA LYS A 99 11.25 -9.94 -2.65
C LYS A 99 11.37 -11.47 -2.74
N LYS A 100 10.29 -12.21 -2.49
CA LYS A 100 10.24 -13.69 -2.58
C LYS A 100 10.66 -14.17 -3.98
N HIS A 101 10.27 -13.43 -5.01
CA HIS A 101 10.56 -13.76 -6.42
C HIS A 101 11.80 -13.05 -6.99
N GLY A 102 12.60 -12.37 -6.17
CA GLY A 102 13.81 -11.66 -6.63
C GLY A 102 13.54 -10.43 -7.51
N VAL A 103 12.33 -9.88 -7.48
CA VAL A 103 11.92 -8.68 -8.21
C VAL A 103 12.19 -7.45 -7.35
N VAL A 104 13.30 -6.75 -7.58
CA VAL A 104 13.67 -5.56 -6.79
C VAL A 104 12.84 -4.33 -7.16
N ALA A 105 12.69 -4.05 -8.46
CA ALA A 105 12.05 -2.84 -8.96
C ALA A 105 10.58 -3.07 -9.35
N TRP A 106 9.81 -3.71 -8.47
CA TRP A 106 8.44 -4.13 -8.77
C TRP A 106 7.48 -2.96 -9.07
N ARG A 107 7.70 -1.79 -8.44
CA ARG A 107 6.94 -0.56 -8.67
C ARG A 107 7.15 0.05 -10.06
N SER A 108 8.24 -0.27 -10.73
CA SER A 108 8.50 0.13 -12.12
C SER A 108 8.25 -1.01 -13.12
N ASN A 109 7.85 -2.19 -12.65
CA ASN A 109 7.64 -3.35 -13.51
C ASN A 109 6.20 -3.36 -14.06
N PRO A 110 5.98 -3.25 -15.39
CA PRO A 110 4.65 -3.26 -15.97
C PRO A 110 3.85 -4.53 -15.68
N SER A 111 4.52 -5.68 -15.57
CA SER A 111 3.88 -6.97 -15.29
C SER A 111 3.19 -6.99 -13.93
N THR A 112 3.71 -6.25 -12.94
CA THR A 112 3.07 -6.08 -11.63
C THR A 112 1.68 -5.46 -11.79
N TYR A 113 1.58 -4.36 -12.53
CA TYR A 113 0.32 -3.62 -12.69
C TYR A 113 -0.70 -4.36 -13.53
N ILE A 114 -0.24 -5.12 -14.54
CA ILE A 114 -1.10 -6.03 -15.29
C ILE A 114 -1.65 -7.12 -14.35
N ALA A 115 -0.81 -7.74 -13.54
CA ALA A 115 -1.24 -8.74 -12.55
C ALA A 115 -2.20 -8.16 -11.51
N ILE A 116 -2.01 -6.91 -11.06
CA ILE A 116 -2.96 -6.22 -10.19
C ILE A 116 -4.33 -6.11 -10.86
N GLY A 117 -4.38 -5.69 -12.13
CA GLY A 117 -5.64 -5.63 -12.90
C GLY A 117 -6.36 -6.97 -12.98
N GLN A 118 -5.60 -8.05 -13.22
CA GLN A 118 -6.13 -9.42 -13.23
C GLN A 118 -6.67 -9.84 -11.85
N GLY A 119 -5.97 -9.51 -10.77
CA GLY A 119 -6.42 -9.73 -9.40
C GLY A 119 -7.72 -8.99 -9.06
N LEU A 120 -7.88 -7.75 -9.52
CA LEU A 120 -9.14 -6.99 -9.38
C LEU A 120 -10.29 -7.68 -10.12
N LYS A 121 -10.04 -8.20 -11.33
CA LYS A 121 -11.03 -8.99 -12.08
C LYS A 121 -11.41 -10.26 -11.33
N GLN A 122 -10.43 -11.00 -10.80
CA GLN A 122 -10.65 -12.21 -10.01
C GLN A 122 -11.36 -11.95 -8.68
N ALA A 123 -11.23 -10.74 -8.12
CA ALA A 123 -12.01 -10.27 -6.98
C ALA A 123 -13.49 -10.02 -7.32
N ASN A 124 -13.90 -10.14 -8.59
CA ASN A 124 -15.21 -9.78 -9.13
C ASN A 124 -15.53 -8.28 -9.01
N LEU A 125 -14.52 -7.42 -9.10
CA LEU A 125 -14.75 -5.97 -9.17
C LEU A 125 -15.58 -5.66 -10.42
N SER A 126 -16.67 -4.91 -10.30
CA SER A 126 -17.53 -4.57 -11.44
C SER A 126 -16.85 -3.59 -12.40
N PRO A 127 -17.27 -3.51 -13.68
CA PRO A 127 -16.71 -2.56 -14.62
C PRO A 127 -16.83 -1.10 -14.17
N SER A 128 -17.90 -0.77 -13.44
CA SER A 128 -18.14 0.56 -12.87
C SER A 128 -17.13 0.89 -11.76
N GLU A 129 -16.87 -0.06 -10.86
CA GLU A 129 -15.86 0.10 -9.80
C GLU A 129 -14.44 0.16 -10.40
N MET A 130 -14.17 -0.66 -11.42
CA MET A 130 -12.89 -0.63 -12.13
C MET A 130 -12.64 0.72 -12.80
N LYS A 131 -13.68 1.35 -13.34
CA LYS A 131 -13.59 2.71 -13.90
C LYS A 131 -13.19 3.72 -12.83
N LEU A 132 -13.81 3.68 -11.65
CA LEU A 132 -13.44 4.56 -10.53
C LEU A 132 -11.99 4.35 -10.08
N VAL A 133 -11.55 3.09 -9.98
CA VAL A 133 -10.17 2.75 -9.62
C VAL A 133 -9.18 3.32 -10.64
N THR A 134 -9.43 3.10 -11.93
CA THR A 134 -8.53 3.61 -12.99
C THR A 134 -8.54 5.11 -13.13
N GLU A 135 -9.69 5.77 -12.95
CA GLU A 135 -9.79 7.23 -12.88
C GLU A 135 -8.93 7.77 -11.72
N ASP A 136 -9.01 7.16 -10.54
CA ASP A 136 -8.20 7.61 -9.40
C ASP A 136 -6.70 7.42 -9.62
N ILE A 137 -6.29 6.24 -10.11
CA ILE A 137 -4.89 5.96 -10.45
C ILE A 137 -4.40 6.94 -11.54
N SER A 138 -5.23 7.27 -12.52
CA SER A 138 -4.85 8.13 -13.64
C SER A 138 -4.50 9.56 -13.24
N LYS A 139 -5.07 10.07 -12.14
CA LYS A 139 -4.73 11.39 -11.58
C LYS A 139 -3.25 11.48 -11.17
N GLN A 140 -2.66 10.35 -10.80
CA GLN A 140 -1.27 10.26 -10.35
C GLN A 140 -0.37 9.71 -11.45
N ASN A 141 -0.83 8.66 -12.14
CA ASN A 141 -0.05 7.98 -13.16
C ASN A 141 -0.95 7.32 -14.22
N VAL A 142 -1.10 8.02 -15.35
CA VAL A 142 -1.88 7.55 -16.51
C VAL A 142 -1.35 6.24 -17.08
N THR A 143 -0.03 6.02 -17.05
CA THR A 143 0.59 4.79 -17.57
C THR A 143 0.23 3.59 -16.70
N VAL A 144 0.28 3.74 -15.38
CA VAL A 144 -0.12 2.69 -14.44
C VAL A 144 -1.62 2.39 -14.59
N ALA A 145 -2.47 3.41 -14.69
CA ALA A 145 -3.90 3.21 -14.91
C ALA A 145 -4.19 2.38 -16.18
N LYS A 146 -3.47 2.66 -17.27
CA LYS A 146 -3.57 1.88 -18.52
C LYS A 146 -3.13 0.43 -18.34
N LEU A 147 -2.05 0.18 -17.59
CA LEU A 147 -1.56 -1.18 -17.34
C LEU A 147 -2.51 -2.01 -16.48
N VAL A 148 -3.07 -1.40 -15.42
CA VAL A 148 -4.08 -2.03 -14.57
C VAL A 148 -5.35 -2.31 -15.38
N SER A 149 -5.82 -1.33 -16.16
CA SER A 149 -6.96 -1.52 -17.06
C SER A 149 -6.71 -2.64 -18.09
N LYS A 150 -5.51 -2.70 -18.67
CA LYS A 150 -5.12 -3.79 -19.57
C LYS A 150 -5.26 -5.13 -18.87
N GLY A 151 -4.70 -5.28 -17.67
CA GLY A 151 -4.77 -6.52 -16.89
C GLY A 151 -6.20 -6.96 -16.58
N TYR A 152 -7.08 -6.05 -16.20
CA TYR A 152 -8.48 -6.34 -15.93
C TYR A 152 -9.25 -6.86 -17.17
N ASN A 153 -8.83 -6.45 -18.37
CA ASN A 153 -9.46 -6.85 -19.63
C ASN A 153 -8.86 -8.11 -20.27
N LEU A 154 -7.82 -8.70 -19.68
CA LEU A 154 -7.32 -10.03 -20.05
C LEU A 154 -8.23 -11.10 -19.45
#